data_AF-A0A2T0Q0W1-F1
#
_entry.id   AF-A0A2T0Q0W1-F1
#
_cell.length_a   1.000
_cell.length_b   1.000
_cell.length_c   1.000
_cell.angle_alpha   90.00
_cell.angle_beta   90.00
_cell.angle_gamma   90.00
#
_symmetry.space_group_name_H-M   'P 1'
#
loop_
_entity.id
_entity.type
_entity.pdbx_description
1 polymer ?
#
loop_
_entity_poly.entity_id
_entity_poly.type
_entity_poly.pdbx_seq_one_letter_code
_entity_poly.pdbx_strand_id
1 'polypeptide(L)'
;MPLSPELVPARLARLPHPWNLNDLAARRAAVKAWKVTQERREEAFGALEICLSYLAGHPPRPADAPDVLGDRFHDGFFGLTRRFAADFPTIQDMSFERIRQWMRDNTDLDVLFGPGVTDPPAEAVEVFGRGWLRGTVRGATRLVTEWLIDAVGRPRGHDVTTSQDGLRLKEMLKSAVPRLHEDDAADPIGAIWTLDRSGQLDYFTRLENDPALPEQTRETAKGYRESTEIEREIRNGTLSDQS
;
A
#
# COMPACT_ATOMS: atom_id res chain seq x y z
N MET A 1 -21.15 4.79 17.22
CA MET A 1 -20.66 3.49 16.72
C MET A 1 -19.78 2.87 17.79
N PRO A 2 -19.86 1.57 18.06
CA PRO A 2 -18.91 0.94 18.99
C PRO A 2 -17.50 1.04 18.39
N LEU A 3 -16.54 1.56 19.17
CA LEU A 3 -15.13 1.61 18.80
C LEU A 3 -14.66 0.18 18.48
N SER A 4 -14.04 -0.01 17.32
CA SER A 4 -13.51 -1.32 16.95
C SER A 4 -12.36 -1.68 17.90
N PRO A 5 -12.34 -2.89 18.50
CA PRO A 5 -11.57 -3.18 19.72
C PRO A 5 -10.04 -3.25 19.54
N GLU A 6 -9.51 -3.16 18.31
CA GLU A 6 -8.06 -3.16 18.07
C GLU A 6 -7.70 -2.23 16.91
N LEU A 7 -6.79 -1.27 17.15
CA LEU A 7 -6.29 -0.36 16.12
C LEU A 7 -5.48 -1.11 15.06
N VAL A 8 -4.62 -2.02 15.50
CA VAL A 8 -3.73 -2.83 14.67
C VAL A 8 -4.24 -4.26 14.71
N PRO A 9 -4.82 -4.80 13.61
CA PRO A 9 -5.28 -6.17 13.60
C PRO A 9 -4.14 -7.16 13.89
N ALA A 10 -4.39 -8.20 14.69
CA ALA A 10 -3.39 -9.19 15.08
C ALA A 10 -2.56 -9.80 13.91
N ARG A 11 -3.17 -9.99 12.73
CA ARG A 11 -2.46 -10.47 11.53
C ARG A 11 -1.43 -9.45 11.03
N LEU A 12 -1.75 -8.16 11.11
CA LEU A 12 -0.88 -7.06 10.70
C LEU A 12 0.24 -6.80 11.72
N ALA A 13 -0.05 -6.96 13.01
CA ALA A 13 0.96 -6.88 14.08
C ALA A 13 2.09 -7.91 13.90
N ARG A 14 1.82 -9.02 13.20
CA ARG A 14 2.79 -10.09 12.88
C ARG A 14 3.55 -9.87 11.56
N LEU A 15 3.40 -8.72 10.91
CA LEU A 15 4.23 -8.42 9.74
C LEU A 15 5.71 -8.55 10.10
N PRO A 16 6.51 -9.25 9.29
CA PRO A 16 7.92 -9.42 9.60
C PRO A 16 8.73 -8.19 9.18
N HIS A 17 9.94 -8.08 9.74
CA HIS A 17 10.90 -7.06 9.32
C HIS A 17 11.40 -7.36 7.90
N PRO A 18 11.50 -6.37 6.99
CA PRO A 18 11.40 -4.93 7.23
C PRO A 18 10.00 -4.34 7.03
N TRP A 19 9.02 -5.14 6.61
CA TRP A 19 7.69 -4.66 6.21
C TRP A 19 6.90 -3.99 7.33
N ASN A 20 7.19 -4.35 8.58
CA ASN A 20 6.53 -3.79 9.77
C ASN A 20 7.04 -2.41 10.21
N LEU A 21 8.14 -1.90 9.64
CA LEU A 21 8.72 -0.61 10.04
C LEU A 21 7.81 0.56 9.66
N ASN A 22 7.54 1.50 10.57
CA ASN A 22 6.71 2.67 10.29
C ASN A 22 7.45 3.76 9.51
N ASP A 23 8.75 3.94 9.73
CA ASP A 23 9.55 4.92 8.99
C ASP A 23 9.86 4.42 7.58
N LEU A 24 9.43 5.18 6.56
CA LEU A 24 9.62 4.81 5.16
C LEU A 24 11.10 4.76 4.76
N ALA A 25 11.93 5.66 5.30
CA ALA A 25 13.36 5.71 4.95
C ALA A 25 14.11 4.51 5.54
N ALA A 26 13.85 4.18 6.81
CA ALA A 26 14.37 3.00 7.48
C ALA A 26 13.90 1.72 6.78
N ARG A 27 12.63 1.64 6.40
CA ARG A 27 12.09 0.50 5.64
C ARG A 27 12.82 0.33 4.31
N ARG A 28 12.97 1.39 3.51
CA ARG A 28 13.70 1.35 2.24
C ARG A 28 15.16 0.91 2.43
N ALA A 29 15.82 1.44 3.45
CA ALA A 29 17.20 1.06 3.77
C ALA A 29 17.31 -0.43 4.13
N ALA A 30 16.38 -0.93 4.95
CA ALA A 30 16.35 -2.34 5.35
C ALA A 30 16.02 -3.27 4.17
N VAL A 31 15.04 -2.93 3.33
CA VAL A 31 14.71 -3.66 2.08
C VAL A 31 15.90 -3.72 1.14
N LYS A 32 16.64 -2.62 0.97
CA LYS A 32 17.85 -2.58 0.12
C LYS A 32 18.96 -3.52 0.62
N ALA A 33 19.09 -3.67 1.93
CA ALA A 33 20.04 -4.61 2.54
C ALA A 33 19.55 -6.07 2.51
N TRP A 34 18.31 -6.31 2.10
CA TRP A 34 17.66 -7.61 2.22
C TRP A 34 17.96 -8.52 1.02
N LYS A 35 18.93 -9.42 1.23
CA LYS A 35 19.32 -10.45 0.26
C LYS A 35 18.14 -11.32 -0.18
N VAL A 36 18.07 -11.63 -1.46
CA VAL A 36 17.10 -12.56 -2.04
C VAL A 36 17.49 -14.01 -1.69
N THR A 37 16.65 -14.67 -0.89
CA THR A 37 16.70 -16.13 -0.63
C THR A 37 15.30 -16.71 -0.81
N GLN A 38 15.18 -18.04 -0.93
CA GLN A 38 13.86 -18.68 -1.05
C GLN A 38 12.99 -18.40 0.18
N GLU A 39 13.53 -18.55 1.39
CA GLU A 39 12.85 -18.24 2.65
C GLU A 39 12.31 -16.81 2.68
N ARG A 40 13.13 -15.83 2.27
CA ARG A 40 12.72 -14.42 2.25
C ARG A 40 11.70 -14.11 1.17
N ARG A 41 11.70 -14.84 0.06
CA ARG A 41 10.62 -14.73 -0.93
C ARG A 41 9.31 -15.23 -0.37
N GLU A 42 9.29 -16.35 0.33
CA GLU A 42 8.08 -16.84 1.01
C GLU A 42 7.59 -15.86 2.08
N GLU A 43 8.50 -15.30 2.87
CA GLU A 43 8.18 -14.27 3.85
C GLU A 43 7.59 -13.01 3.19
N ALA A 44 8.17 -12.56 2.08
CA ALA A 44 7.67 -11.43 1.30
C ALA A 44 6.28 -11.71 0.69
N PHE A 45 6.02 -12.92 0.18
CA PHE A 45 4.68 -13.30 -0.29
C PHE A 45 3.65 -13.28 0.85
N GLY A 46 4.00 -13.81 2.02
CA GLY A 46 3.14 -13.76 3.20
C GLY A 46 2.86 -12.32 3.64
N ALA A 47 3.87 -11.46 3.63
CA ALA A 47 3.71 -10.04 3.96
C ALA A 47 2.82 -9.30 2.94
N LEU A 48 3.02 -9.55 1.65
CA LEU A 48 2.18 -8.96 0.59
C LEU A 48 0.72 -9.39 0.75
N GLU A 49 0.45 -10.67 1.03
CA GLU A 49 -0.90 -11.17 1.26
C GLU A 49 -1.57 -10.50 2.46
N ILE A 50 -0.85 -10.34 3.57
CA ILE A 50 -1.33 -9.63 4.77
C ILE A 50 -1.68 -8.19 4.43
N CYS A 51 -0.80 -7.48 3.74
CA CYS A 51 -0.99 -6.08 3.37
C CYS A 51 -2.17 -5.88 2.40
N LEU A 52 -2.26 -6.68 1.33
CA LEU A 52 -3.37 -6.62 0.37
C LEU A 52 -4.71 -6.94 1.05
N SER A 53 -4.73 -7.94 1.94
CA SER A 53 -5.93 -8.29 2.70
C SER A 53 -6.38 -7.15 3.63
N TYR A 54 -5.42 -6.46 4.26
CA TYR A 54 -5.73 -5.30 5.09
C TYR A 54 -6.32 -4.16 4.25
N LEU A 55 -5.68 -3.78 3.13
CA LEU A 55 -6.14 -2.69 2.27
C LEU A 55 -7.54 -2.95 1.69
N ALA A 56 -7.81 -4.19 1.25
CA ALA A 56 -9.13 -4.58 0.76
C ALA A 56 -10.22 -4.56 1.84
N GLY A 57 -9.87 -4.84 3.10
CA GLY A 57 -10.82 -4.87 4.23
C GLY A 57 -10.99 -3.53 4.95
N HIS A 58 -10.13 -2.54 4.67
CA HIS A 58 -10.07 -1.27 5.40
C HIS A 58 -9.91 -0.11 4.40
N PRO A 59 -10.97 0.22 3.64
CA PRO A 59 -10.94 1.36 2.71
C PRO A 59 -10.61 2.66 3.47
N PRO A 60 -10.07 3.68 2.77
CA PRO A 60 -9.83 4.98 3.38
C PRO A 60 -11.15 5.60 3.86
N ARG A 61 -11.03 6.57 4.77
CA ARG A 61 -12.18 7.37 5.19
C ARG A 61 -12.74 8.11 3.96
N PRO A 62 -14.06 8.15 3.75
CA PRO A 62 -14.66 8.87 2.64
C PRO A 62 -14.23 10.34 2.60
N ALA A 63 -14.05 10.90 1.41
CA ALA A 63 -13.59 12.27 1.23
C ALA A 63 -14.58 13.33 1.76
N ASP A 64 -15.87 12.97 1.88
CA ASP A 64 -16.95 13.81 2.42
C ASP A 64 -17.11 13.65 3.94
N ALA A 65 -16.36 12.76 4.58
CA ALA A 65 -16.42 12.59 6.02
C ALA A 65 -15.85 13.83 6.73
N PRO A 66 -16.45 14.26 7.87
CA PRO A 66 -15.95 15.42 8.61
C PRO A 66 -14.47 15.27 8.95
N ASP A 67 -13.69 16.35 8.80
CA ASP A 67 -12.33 16.39 9.31
C ASP A 67 -12.37 16.51 10.84
N VAL A 68 -12.02 15.42 11.51
CA VAL A 68 -12.00 15.32 12.98
C VAL A 68 -10.61 15.53 13.56
N LEU A 69 -9.59 15.71 12.71
CA LEU A 69 -8.24 16.07 13.13
C LEU A 69 -8.10 17.60 13.26
N GLY A 70 -9.01 18.34 12.61
CA GLY A 70 -9.11 19.79 12.64
C GLY A 70 -8.27 20.44 11.55
N ASP A 71 -8.75 21.58 11.05
CA ASP A 71 -8.22 22.26 9.85
C ASP A 71 -6.71 22.54 9.88
N ARG A 72 -6.13 22.70 11.08
CA ARG A 72 -4.70 23.02 11.29
C ARG A 72 -3.80 21.80 11.48
N PHE A 73 -4.37 20.61 11.57
CA PHE A 73 -3.59 19.39 11.76
C PHE A 73 -2.62 19.14 10.61
N HIS A 74 -3.07 19.45 9.40
CA HIS A 74 -2.30 19.24 8.18
C HIS A 74 -1.10 20.19 8.05
N ASP A 75 -1.15 21.38 8.65
CA ASP A 75 -0.08 22.38 8.60
C ASP A 75 1.20 21.93 9.33
N GLY A 76 1.04 21.14 10.40
CA GLY A 76 2.15 20.60 11.21
C GLY A 76 2.54 19.15 10.87
N PHE A 77 1.79 18.50 9.98
CA PHE A 77 1.83 17.05 9.77
C PHE A 77 3.24 16.51 9.46
N PHE A 78 3.99 17.20 8.60
CA PHE A 78 5.35 16.75 8.24
C PHE A 78 6.31 16.74 9.43
N GLY A 79 6.23 17.70 10.35
CA GLY A 79 7.07 17.71 11.56
C GLY A 79 6.70 16.59 12.54
N LEU A 80 5.40 16.29 12.62
CA LEU A 80 4.84 15.24 13.46
C LEU A 80 5.19 13.83 12.96
N THR A 81 5.26 13.64 11.63
CA THR A 81 5.50 12.32 11.04
C THR A 81 6.81 11.67 11.48
N ARG A 82 7.91 12.41 11.48
CA ARG A 82 9.22 11.87 11.88
C ARG A 82 9.23 11.46 13.36
N ARG A 83 8.60 12.24 14.23
CA ARG A 83 8.52 11.95 15.67
C ARG A 83 7.64 10.73 15.91
N PHE A 84 6.48 10.67 15.27
CA PHE A 84 5.59 9.52 15.38
C PHE A 84 6.30 8.22 14.97
N ALA A 85 7.00 8.21 13.83
CA ALA A 85 7.73 7.02 13.40
C ALA A 85 8.89 6.63 14.35
N ALA A 86 9.46 7.57 15.10
CA ALA A 86 10.48 7.30 16.11
C ALA A 86 9.89 6.69 17.40
N ASP A 87 8.73 7.18 17.85
CA ASP A 87 8.03 6.68 19.04
C ASP A 87 7.30 5.36 18.80
N PHE A 88 6.95 5.10 17.53
CA PHE A 88 6.31 3.89 17.04
C PHE A 88 7.14 3.26 15.92
N PRO A 89 8.31 2.64 16.21
CA PRO A 89 9.21 2.16 15.17
C PRO A 89 8.60 1.05 14.30
N THR A 90 7.68 0.25 14.85
CA THR A 90 6.97 -0.81 14.13
C THR A 90 5.45 -0.70 14.27
N ILE A 91 4.71 -1.29 13.34
CA ILE A 91 3.24 -1.31 13.36
C ILE A 91 2.67 -1.84 14.69
N GLN A 92 3.27 -2.90 15.25
CA GLN A 92 2.84 -3.49 16.53
C GLN A 92 2.99 -2.54 17.73
N ASP A 93 3.81 -1.49 17.62
CA ASP A 93 3.96 -0.51 18.70
C ASP A 93 2.73 0.40 18.83
N MET A 94 1.91 0.47 17.78
CA MET A 94 0.73 1.32 17.72
C MET A 94 -0.42 0.68 18.52
N SER A 95 -0.94 1.42 19.48
CA SER A 95 -2.19 1.10 20.17
C SER A 95 -2.96 2.40 20.41
N PHE A 96 -4.28 2.29 20.58
CA PHE A 96 -5.14 3.45 20.80
C PHE A 96 -4.64 4.31 21.96
N GLU A 97 -4.36 3.72 23.13
CA GLU A 97 -3.91 4.46 24.31
C GLU A 97 -2.52 5.09 24.12
N ARG A 98 -1.59 4.39 23.46
CA ARG A 98 -0.27 4.99 23.18
C ARG A 98 -0.37 6.15 22.20
N ILE A 99 -1.21 6.06 21.18
CA ILE A 99 -1.43 7.17 20.23
C ILE A 99 -2.15 8.34 20.89
N ARG A 100 -3.17 8.07 21.72
CA ARG A 100 -3.85 9.10 22.52
C ARG A 100 -2.86 9.86 23.38
N GLN A 101 -2.01 9.15 24.11
CA GLN A 101 -0.98 9.76 24.94
C GLN A 101 0.01 10.56 24.09
N TRP A 102 0.47 9.98 22.99
CA TRP A 102 1.38 10.65 22.07
C TRP A 102 0.78 11.97 21.52
N MET A 103 -0.50 11.98 21.15
CA MET A 103 -1.19 13.19 20.69
C MET A 103 -1.25 14.25 21.79
N ARG A 104 -1.55 13.87 23.04
CA ARG A 104 -1.50 14.83 24.17
C ARG A 104 -0.12 15.45 24.35
N ASP A 105 0.93 14.67 24.19
CA ASP A 105 2.30 15.11 24.47
C ASP A 105 2.94 15.90 23.30
N ASN A 106 2.44 15.71 22.08
CA ASN A 106 3.09 16.20 20.86
C ASN A 106 2.24 17.15 20.01
N THR A 107 0.99 17.42 20.40
CA THR A 107 0.10 18.33 19.65
C THR A 107 -0.50 19.39 20.55
N ASP A 108 -0.79 20.56 19.96
CA ASP A 108 -1.53 21.62 20.65
C ASP A 108 -3.03 21.33 20.51
N LEU A 109 -3.60 20.68 21.52
CA LEU A 109 -5.00 20.24 21.51
C LEU A 109 -5.98 21.41 21.48
N ASP A 110 -5.62 22.56 22.08
CA ASP A 110 -6.46 23.76 22.05
C ASP A 110 -6.55 24.32 20.62
N VAL A 111 -5.43 24.28 19.88
CA VAL A 111 -5.39 24.70 18.47
C VAL A 111 -6.12 23.72 17.56
N LEU A 112 -6.04 22.42 17.82
CA LEU A 112 -6.64 21.39 16.96
C LEU A 112 -8.13 21.18 17.21
N PHE A 113 -8.56 21.21 18.47
CA PHE A 113 -9.90 20.78 18.88
C PHE A 113 -10.70 21.86 19.62
N GLY A 114 -10.09 23.03 19.86
CA GLY A 114 -10.71 24.19 20.49
C GLY A 114 -10.33 24.37 21.97
N PRO A 115 -10.60 25.55 22.56
CA PRO A 115 -10.09 25.92 23.88
C PRO A 115 -10.58 25.02 25.02
N GLY A 116 -9.66 24.64 25.90
CA GLY A 116 -9.93 23.84 27.10
C GLY A 116 -9.91 22.32 26.87
N VAL A 117 -9.50 21.87 25.67
CA VAL A 117 -9.38 20.45 25.36
C VAL A 117 -8.06 19.93 25.94
N THR A 118 -8.16 19.12 26.99
CA THR A 118 -7.00 18.52 27.67
C THR A 118 -6.69 17.11 27.20
N ASP A 119 -7.55 16.54 26.35
CA ASP A 119 -7.46 15.17 25.87
C ASP A 119 -8.01 15.08 24.43
N PRO A 120 -7.28 14.48 23.47
CA PRO A 120 -7.79 14.36 22.10
C PRO A 120 -9.10 13.55 22.08
N PRO A 121 -10.08 13.96 21.26
CA PRO A 121 -11.29 13.18 21.02
C PRO A 121 -10.96 11.76 20.56
N ALA A 122 -11.70 10.76 21.06
CA ALA A 122 -11.45 9.36 20.71
C ALA A 122 -11.50 9.10 19.19
N GLU A 123 -12.40 9.78 18.49
CA GLU A 123 -12.49 9.68 17.02
C GLU A 123 -11.24 10.24 16.33
N ALA A 124 -10.66 11.34 16.84
CA ALA A 124 -9.43 11.92 16.29
C ALA A 124 -8.25 10.94 16.44
N VAL A 125 -8.13 10.30 17.60
CA VAL A 125 -7.11 9.27 17.86
C VAL A 125 -7.29 8.09 16.90
N GLU A 126 -8.52 7.63 16.70
CA GLU A 126 -8.83 6.52 15.79
C GLU A 126 -8.50 6.88 14.33
N VAL A 127 -8.94 8.06 13.86
CA VAL A 127 -8.69 8.51 12.49
C VAL A 127 -7.21 8.68 12.23
N PHE A 128 -6.48 9.33 13.14
CA PHE A 128 -5.05 9.50 13.02
C PHE A 128 -4.33 8.15 12.99
N GLY A 129 -4.62 7.27 13.95
CA GLY A 129 -4.01 5.95 14.03
C GLY A 129 -4.29 5.07 12.81
N ARG A 130 -5.55 5.04 12.33
CA ARG A 130 -5.94 4.25 11.14
C ARG A 130 -5.35 4.83 9.87
N GLY A 131 -5.35 6.15 9.72
CA GLY A 131 -4.74 6.84 8.59
C GLY A 131 -3.25 6.55 8.51
N TRP A 132 -2.55 6.65 9.65
CA TRP A 132 -1.14 6.29 9.75
C TRP A 132 -0.89 4.83 9.38
N LEU A 133 -1.62 3.91 10.01
CA LEU A 133 -1.48 2.47 9.76
C LEU A 133 -1.71 2.13 8.29
N ARG A 134 -2.75 2.70 7.69
CA ARG A 134 -3.07 2.52 6.28
C ARG A 134 -1.97 3.05 5.37
N GLY A 135 -1.44 4.25 5.63
CA GLY A 135 -0.30 4.80 4.88
C GLY A 135 0.94 3.92 4.98
N THR A 136 1.24 3.43 6.19
CA THR A 136 2.32 2.48 6.45
C THR A 136 2.15 1.20 5.61
N VAL A 137 0.96 0.58 5.63
CA VAL A 137 0.65 -0.66 4.89
C VAL A 137 0.68 -0.46 3.39
N ARG A 138 0.16 0.66 2.87
CA ARG A 138 0.24 0.99 1.44
C ARG A 138 1.70 1.09 0.99
N GLY A 139 2.53 1.81 1.75
CA GLY A 139 3.97 1.90 1.49
C GLY A 139 4.68 0.54 1.59
N ALA A 140 4.22 -0.36 2.48
CA ALA A 140 4.80 -1.70 2.62
C ALA A 140 4.43 -2.57 1.43
N THR A 141 3.16 -2.54 1.02
CA THR A 141 2.61 -3.23 -0.17
C THR A 141 3.40 -2.88 -1.42
N ARG A 142 3.65 -1.59 -1.64
CA ARG A 142 4.45 -1.13 -2.77
C ARG A 142 5.87 -1.69 -2.72
N LEU A 143 6.57 -1.53 -1.60
CA LEU A 143 7.97 -1.97 -1.48
C LEU A 143 8.13 -3.49 -1.55
N VAL A 144 7.20 -4.27 -0.98
CA VAL A 144 7.24 -5.74 -1.10
C VAL A 144 6.95 -6.20 -2.51
N THR A 145 6.04 -5.53 -3.21
CA THR A 145 5.76 -5.81 -4.63
C THR A 145 6.98 -5.50 -5.50
N GLU A 146 7.58 -4.31 -5.35
CA GLU A 146 8.80 -3.91 -6.06
C GLU A 146 9.96 -4.90 -5.79
N TRP A 147 10.18 -5.25 -4.53
CA TRP A 147 11.23 -6.21 -4.16
C TRP A 147 10.96 -7.61 -4.73
N LEU A 148 9.71 -8.08 -4.73
CA LEU A 148 9.34 -9.36 -5.32
C LEU A 148 9.54 -9.37 -6.84
N ILE A 149 9.17 -8.30 -7.55
CA ILE A 149 9.43 -8.14 -9.00
C ILE A 149 10.94 -8.28 -9.28
N ASP A 150 11.78 -7.57 -8.53
CA ASP A 150 13.23 -7.66 -8.65
C ASP A 150 13.75 -9.07 -8.31
N ALA A 151 13.19 -9.71 -7.30
CA ALA A 151 13.60 -11.04 -6.84
C ALA A 151 13.24 -12.14 -7.85
N VAL A 152 12.07 -12.05 -8.49
CA VAL A 152 11.65 -12.99 -9.54
C VAL A 152 12.32 -12.72 -10.88
N GLY A 153 12.71 -11.47 -11.14
CA GLY A 153 13.41 -11.07 -12.36
C GLY A 153 14.90 -11.44 -12.43
N ARG A 154 15.51 -11.90 -11.33
CA ARG A 154 16.97 -12.00 -11.19
C ARG A 154 17.69 -13.35 -11.41
N PRO A 155 17.10 -14.52 -11.68
CA PRO A 155 17.92 -15.69 -11.97
C PRO A 155 17.94 -16.07 -13.47
N ARG A 156 19.12 -15.91 -14.08
CA ARG A 156 19.69 -16.85 -15.08
C ARG A 156 19.09 -16.88 -16.50
N GLY A 157 18.82 -15.74 -17.12
CA GLY A 157 18.49 -15.71 -18.56
C GLY A 157 17.20 -16.46 -18.93
N HIS A 158 16.33 -16.72 -17.95
CA HIS A 158 14.98 -17.21 -18.17
C HIS A 158 14.00 -16.05 -18.05
N ASP A 159 13.02 -16.07 -18.96
CA ASP A 159 11.95 -15.09 -19.06
C ASP A 159 11.16 -14.99 -17.75
N VAL A 160 11.18 -13.80 -17.13
CA VAL A 160 10.53 -13.46 -15.86
C VAL A 160 9.04 -13.83 -15.87
N THR A 161 8.42 -13.78 -17.06
CA THR A 161 7.00 -14.09 -17.29
C THR A 161 6.62 -15.55 -17.03
N THR A 162 7.60 -16.46 -16.90
CA THR A 162 7.37 -17.91 -16.80
C THR A 162 7.83 -18.54 -15.49
N SER A 163 8.46 -17.78 -14.59
CA SER A 163 8.82 -18.31 -13.27
C SER A 163 7.57 -18.58 -12.43
N GLN A 164 7.56 -19.68 -11.66
CA GLN A 164 6.44 -20.00 -10.76
C GLN A 164 6.16 -18.86 -9.77
N ASP A 165 7.20 -18.21 -9.25
CA ASP A 165 7.06 -17.05 -8.36
C ASP A 165 6.47 -15.83 -9.09
N GLY A 166 6.86 -15.57 -10.35
CA GLY A 166 6.28 -14.50 -11.16
C GLY A 166 4.79 -14.72 -11.46
N LEU A 167 4.41 -15.96 -11.81
CA LEU A 167 3.00 -16.34 -11.99
C LEU A 167 2.21 -16.21 -10.69
N ARG A 168 2.76 -16.68 -9.57
CA ARG A 168 2.14 -16.56 -8.24
C ARG A 168 1.92 -15.10 -7.86
N LEU A 169 2.91 -14.24 -8.05
CA LEU A 169 2.79 -12.80 -7.77
C LEU A 169 1.70 -12.16 -8.64
N LYS A 170 1.72 -12.45 -9.94
CA LYS A 170 0.73 -11.92 -10.88
C LYS A 170 -0.70 -12.32 -10.49
N GLU A 171 -0.94 -13.59 -10.18
CA GLU A 171 -2.27 -14.06 -9.78
C GLU A 171 -2.73 -13.50 -8.42
N MET A 172 -1.80 -13.33 -7.46
CA MET A 172 -2.11 -12.67 -6.19
C MET A 172 -2.57 -11.22 -6.40
N LEU A 173 -1.87 -10.45 -7.22
CA LEU A 173 -2.22 -9.07 -7.53
C LEU A 173 -3.56 -9.00 -8.29
N LYS A 174 -3.77 -9.87 -9.29
CA LYS A 174 -5.03 -9.94 -10.06
C LYS A 174 -6.24 -10.26 -9.18
N SER A 175 -6.07 -11.12 -8.17
CA SER A 175 -7.11 -11.44 -7.20
C SER A 175 -7.38 -10.30 -6.21
N ALA A 176 -6.40 -9.44 -5.95
CA ALA A 176 -6.53 -8.32 -5.03
C ALA A 176 -7.19 -7.10 -5.66
N VAL A 177 -6.77 -6.71 -6.88
CA VAL A 177 -7.19 -5.46 -7.55
C VAL A 177 -8.69 -5.18 -7.50
N PRO A 178 -9.60 -6.14 -7.81
CA PRO A 178 -11.03 -5.85 -7.80
C PRO A 178 -11.63 -5.53 -6.42
N ARG A 179 -10.89 -5.78 -5.35
CA ARG A 179 -11.32 -5.56 -3.96
C ARG A 179 -10.61 -4.37 -3.31
N LEU A 180 -9.68 -3.73 -4.01
CA LEU A 180 -8.95 -2.58 -3.49
C LEU A 180 -9.73 -1.29 -3.76
N HIS A 181 -9.54 -0.32 -2.87
CA HIS A 181 -9.92 1.06 -3.14
C HIS A 181 -9.11 1.60 -4.33
N GLU A 182 -9.66 2.54 -5.09
CA GLU A 182 -9.05 3.13 -6.28
C GLU A 182 -7.63 3.64 -6.04
N ASP A 183 -7.38 4.30 -4.91
CA ASP A 183 -6.06 4.80 -4.50
C ASP A 183 -4.99 3.71 -4.28
N ASP A 184 -5.42 2.47 -4.04
CA ASP A 184 -4.55 1.33 -3.81
C ASP A 184 -4.43 0.41 -5.03
N ALA A 185 -5.37 0.48 -5.98
CA ALA A 185 -5.41 -0.42 -7.13
C ALA A 185 -4.34 -0.10 -8.18
N ALA A 186 -3.92 1.17 -8.29
CA ALA A 186 -2.99 1.61 -9.33
C ALA A 186 -1.61 0.91 -9.28
N ASP A 187 -0.99 0.83 -8.09
CA ASP A 187 0.33 0.20 -7.91
C ASP A 187 0.31 -1.31 -8.31
N PRO A 188 -0.64 -2.13 -7.83
CA PRO A 188 -0.82 -3.52 -8.29
C PRO A 188 -1.09 -3.68 -9.79
N ILE A 189 -1.89 -2.80 -10.41
CA ILE A 189 -2.15 -2.84 -11.85
C ILE A 189 -0.84 -2.63 -12.62
N GLY A 190 -0.05 -1.61 -12.25
CA GLY A 190 1.26 -1.37 -12.86
C GLY A 190 2.26 -2.49 -12.63
N ALA A 191 2.22 -3.14 -11.47
CA ALA A 191 3.03 -4.32 -11.18
C ALA A 191 2.67 -5.52 -12.07
N ILE A 192 1.37 -5.77 -12.30
CA ILE A 192 0.91 -6.83 -13.23
C ILE A 192 1.43 -6.57 -14.65
N TRP A 193 1.35 -5.32 -15.12
CA TRP A 193 1.90 -4.95 -16.43
C TRP A 193 3.42 -5.15 -16.49
N THR A 194 4.13 -4.74 -15.43
CA THR A 194 5.60 -4.90 -15.34
C THR A 194 6.02 -6.36 -15.43
N LEU A 195 5.25 -7.27 -14.83
CA LEU A 195 5.52 -8.71 -14.85
C LEU A 195 5.25 -9.37 -16.20
N ASP A 196 4.39 -8.78 -17.05
CA ASP A 196 4.03 -9.34 -18.35
C ASP A 196 3.42 -8.26 -19.26
N ARG A 197 4.30 -7.44 -19.86
CA ARG A 197 3.94 -6.21 -20.58
C ARG A 197 3.01 -6.39 -21.78
N SER A 198 2.99 -7.58 -22.37
CA SER A 198 2.25 -7.87 -23.61
C SER A 198 1.18 -8.95 -23.46
N GLY A 199 1.23 -9.76 -22.39
CA GLY A 199 0.36 -10.93 -22.21
C GLY A 199 -0.89 -10.69 -21.38
N GLN A 200 -1.12 -9.45 -20.90
CA GLN A 200 -2.23 -9.14 -19.98
C GLN A 200 -3.36 -8.32 -20.61
N LEU A 201 -3.43 -8.28 -21.96
CA LEU A 201 -4.45 -7.51 -22.67
C LEU A 201 -5.88 -7.88 -22.22
N ASP A 202 -6.22 -9.17 -22.22
CA ASP A 202 -7.53 -9.66 -21.80
C ASP A 202 -7.86 -9.34 -20.33
N TYR A 203 -6.84 -9.22 -19.48
CA TYR A 203 -7.04 -8.84 -18.09
C TYR A 203 -7.36 -7.34 -17.98
N PHE A 204 -6.57 -6.47 -18.60
CA PHE A 204 -6.82 -5.03 -18.55
C PHE A 204 -8.13 -4.63 -19.26
N THR A 205 -8.46 -5.27 -20.38
CA THR A 205 -9.76 -5.09 -21.06
C THR A 205 -10.92 -5.47 -20.14
N ARG A 206 -10.81 -6.55 -19.35
CA ARG A 206 -11.88 -6.91 -18.40
C ARG A 206 -12.03 -5.88 -17.29
N LEU A 207 -10.93 -5.40 -16.71
CA LEU A 207 -10.99 -4.37 -15.67
C LEU A 207 -11.57 -3.05 -16.19
N GLU A 208 -11.12 -2.59 -17.36
CA GLU A 208 -11.64 -1.36 -17.99
C GLU A 208 -13.16 -1.40 -18.19
N ASN A 209 -13.69 -2.57 -18.53
CA ASN A 209 -15.11 -2.76 -18.85
C ASN A 209 -15.96 -3.26 -17.67
N ASP A 210 -15.41 -3.41 -16.47
CA ASP A 210 -16.14 -3.91 -15.30
C ASP A 210 -16.93 -2.76 -14.62
N PRO A 211 -18.28 -2.72 -14.74
CA PRO A 211 -19.07 -1.63 -14.16
C PRO A 211 -19.02 -1.60 -12.63
N ALA A 212 -18.61 -2.69 -11.97
CA ALA A 212 -18.51 -2.77 -10.51
C ALA A 212 -17.25 -2.10 -9.97
N LEU A 213 -16.26 -1.78 -10.82
CA LEU A 213 -15.02 -1.12 -10.40
C LEU A 213 -15.15 0.41 -10.39
N PRO A 214 -14.46 1.11 -9.48
CA PRO A 214 -14.36 2.57 -9.50
C PRO A 214 -13.79 3.08 -10.83
N GLU A 215 -14.29 4.23 -11.30
CA GLU A 215 -13.89 4.84 -12.58
C GLU A 215 -12.38 4.97 -12.72
N GLN A 216 -11.70 5.51 -11.71
CA GLN A 216 -10.25 5.66 -11.70
C GLN A 216 -9.48 4.33 -11.84
N THR A 217 -10.02 3.24 -11.29
CA THR A 217 -9.43 1.89 -11.47
C THR A 217 -9.56 1.44 -12.92
N ARG A 218 -10.73 1.68 -13.55
CA ARG A 218 -10.98 1.37 -14.96
C ARG A 218 -10.11 2.20 -15.89
N GLU A 219 -9.96 3.49 -15.62
CA GLU A 219 -9.09 4.40 -16.37
C GLU A 219 -7.61 3.98 -16.27
N THR A 220 -7.17 3.60 -15.08
CA THR A 220 -5.82 3.07 -14.88
C THR A 220 -5.63 1.79 -15.69
N ALA A 221 -6.59 0.87 -15.66
CA ALA A 221 -6.56 -0.35 -16.46
C ALA A 221 -6.55 -0.06 -17.97
N LYS A 222 -7.33 0.92 -18.44
CA LYS A 222 -7.33 1.38 -19.83
C LYS A 222 -5.95 1.86 -20.27
N GLY A 223 -5.29 2.71 -19.48
CA GLY A 223 -3.94 3.20 -19.79
C GLY A 223 -2.92 2.06 -19.96
N TYR A 224 -3.00 1.04 -19.11
CA TYR A 224 -2.15 -0.15 -19.23
C TYR A 224 -2.57 -1.08 -20.37
N ARG A 225 -3.86 -1.18 -20.72
CA ARG A 225 -4.34 -1.88 -21.93
C ARG A 225 -3.71 -1.27 -23.18
N GLU A 226 -3.82 0.05 -23.35
CA GLU A 226 -3.27 0.77 -24.50
C GLU A 226 -1.74 0.59 -24.60
N SER A 227 -1.04 0.67 -23.46
CA SER A 227 0.40 0.38 -23.40
C SER A 227 0.74 -1.06 -23.81
N THR A 228 -0.11 -2.03 -23.42
CA THR A 228 0.04 -3.45 -23.77
C THR A 228 -0.14 -3.70 -25.27
N GLU A 229 -1.07 -2.98 -25.91
CA GLU A 229 -1.31 -3.05 -27.36
C GLU A 229 -0.08 -2.56 -28.14
N ILE A 230 0.46 -1.40 -27.75
CA ILE A 230 1.68 -0.83 -28.36
C ILE A 230 2.85 -1.81 -28.24
N GLU A 231 3.11 -2.35 -27.04
CA GLU A 231 4.19 -3.33 -26.80
C GLU A 231 4.01 -4.61 -27.63
N ARG A 232 2.76 -5.05 -27.83
CA ARG A 232 2.45 -6.22 -28.67
C ARG A 232 2.72 -5.93 -30.15
N GLU A 233 2.37 -4.75 -30.64
CA GLU A 233 2.61 -4.34 -32.02
C GLU A 233 4.10 -4.15 -32.33
N ILE A 234 4.87 -3.57 -31.39
CA ILE A 234 6.34 -3.49 -31.47
C ILE A 234 6.93 -4.91 -31.55
N ARG A 235 6.52 -5.81 -30.66
CA ARG A 235 7.00 -7.20 -30.64
C ARG A 235 6.68 -7.95 -31.94
N ASN A 236 5.53 -7.69 -32.54
CA ASN A 236 5.11 -8.31 -33.78
C ASN A 236 5.70 -7.64 -35.03
N GLY A 237 6.58 -6.64 -34.88
CA GLY A 237 7.20 -5.89 -35.98
C GLY A 237 6.21 -5.04 -36.78
N THR A 238 5.04 -4.74 -36.21
CA THR A 238 3.96 -3.96 -36.84
C THR A 238 4.10 -2.46 -36.57
N LEU A 239 4.86 -2.09 -35.53
CA LEU A 239 5.33 -0.74 -35.23
C LEU A 239 6.85 -0.77 -35.09
N SER A 240 7.57 0.20 -35.67
CA SER A 240 9.00 0.35 -35.43
C SER A 240 9.23 1.20 -34.18
N ASP A 241 10.16 0.77 -33.34
CA ASP A 241 10.64 1.48 -32.16
C ASP A 241 11.26 2.83 -32.58
N GLN A 242 10.44 3.88 -32.66
CA GLN A 242 10.90 5.25 -32.87
C GLN A 242 10.47 6.08 -31.66
N SER A 243 11.32 6.04 -30.62
CA SER A 243 11.40 7.01 -29.54
C SER A 243 12.80 6.97 -28.94
#